data_AF-A0A965NCE9-F1
#
_entry.id   AF-A0A965NCE9-F1
#
_cell.length_a   1.000
_cell.length_b   1.000
_cell.length_c   1.000
_cell.angle_alpha   90.00
_cell.angle_beta   90.00
_cell.angle_gamma   90.00
#
_symmetry.space_group_name_H-M   'P 1'
#
loop_
_entity.id
_entity.type
_entity.pdbx_description
1 polymer ?
#
loop_
_entity_poly.entity_id
_entity_poly.type
_entity_poly.pdbx_seq_one_letter_code
_entity_poly.pdbx_strand_id
1 'polypeptide(L)'
;MAAAVRVAGALVGGGLALGLGAVGAALGDGMAGSQTIAAIARQPEIESKARTYFFLTVGLVEAMYFINLVFVVLFVYVFQSI
;
A
#
# COMPACT_ATOMS: atom_id res chain seq x y z
N MET A 1 -11.81 -32.40 -3.18
CA MET A 1 -11.89 -31.42 -4.28
C MET A 1 -12.23 -30.01 -3.79
N ALA A 2 -13.37 -29.80 -3.14
CA ALA A 2 -13.84 -28.45 -2.73
C ALA A 2 -12.84 -27.66 -1.85
N ALA A 3 -12.21 -28.30 -0.87
CA ALA A 3 -11.22 -27.66 -0.01
C ALA A 3 -10.00 -27.13 -0.79
N ALA A 4 -9.49 -27.89 -1.75
CA ALA A 4 -8.36 -27.47 -2.57
C ALA A 4 -8.70 -26.24 -3.45
N VAL A 5 -9.93 -26.19 -3.98
CA VAL A 5 -10.42 -25.04 -4.76
C VAL A 5 -10.53 -23.79 -3.87
N ARG A 6 -11.03 -23.92 -2.64
CA ARG A 6 -11.12 -22.79 -1.69
C ARG A 6 -9.74 -22.23 -1.33
N VAL A 7 -8.79 -23.10 -1.00
CA VAL A 7 -7.41 -22.70 -0.69
C VAL A 7 -6.77 -21.99 -1.88
N ALA A 8 -6.89 -22.56 -3.09
CA ALA A 8 -6.38 -21.92 -4.29
C ALA A 8 -7.01 -20.54 -4.53
N GLY A 9 -8.33 -20.40 -4.36
CA GLY A 9 -9.03 -19.14 -4.47
C GLY A 9 -8.57 -18.09 -3.46
N ALA A 10 -8.39 -18.47 -2.20
CA ALA A 10 -7.89 -17.60 -1.14
C ALA A 10 -6.47 -17.10 -1.41
N LEU A 11 -5.57 -17.98 -1.86
CA LEU A 11 -4.18 -17.63 -2.18
C LEU A 11 -4.08 -16.71 -3.40
N VAL A 12 -4.84 -17.00 -4.46
CA VAL A 12 -4.87 -16.15 -5.66
C VAL A 12 -5.48 -14.79 -5.34
N GLY A 13 -6.63 -14.76 -4.67
CA GLY A 13 -7.30 -13.52 -4.29
C GLY A 13 -6.46 -12.66 -3.35
N GLY A 14 -5.88 -13.26 -2.30
CA GLY A 14 -4.98 -12.59 -1.37
C GLY A 14 -3.69 -12.10 -2.04
N GLY A 15 -3.08 -12.91 -2.91
CA GLY A 15 -1.88 -12.51 -3.65
C GLY A 15 -2.13 -11.34 -4.60
N LEU A 16 -3.25 -11.34 -5.31
CA LEU A 16 -3.64 -10.23 -6.19
C LEU A 16 -3.93 -8.95 -5.40
N ALA A 17 -4.69 -9.05 -4.31
CA ALA A 17 -4.98 -7.91 -3.45
C ALA A 17 -3.70 -7.27 -2.90
N LEU A 18 -2.80 -8.08 -2.33
CA LEU A 18 -1.52 -7.61 -1.80
C LEU A 18 -0.64 -6.98 -2.88
N GLY A 19 -0.48 -7.68 -4.01
CA GLY A 19 0.39 -7.23 -5.10
C GLY A 19 -0.07 -5.91 -5.71
N LEU A 20 -1.38 -5.76 -5.97
CA LEU A 20 -1.94 -4.51 -6.47
C LEU A 20 -1.85 -3.38 -5.44
N GLY A 21 -2.03 -3.70 -4.15
CA GLY A 21 -1.80 -2.77 -3.05
C GLY A 21 -0.37 -2.25 -3.02
N ALA A 22 0.61 -3.14 -3.14
CA ALA A 22 2.03 -2.80 -3.14
C ALA A 22 2.41 -1.91 -4.34
N VAL A 23 1.86 -2.18 -5.52
CA VAL A 23 2.04 -1.31 -6.70
C VAL A 23 1.47 0.09 -6.45
N GLY A 24 0.26 0.17 -5.89
CA GLY A 24 -0.35 1.45 -5.52
C GLY A 24 0.50 2.25 -4.54
N ALA A 25 1.01 1.60 -3.50
CA ALA A 25 1.89 2.22 -2.50
C ALA A 25 3.20 2.73 -3.12
N ALA A 26 3.90 1.87 -3.87
CA ALA A 26 5.17 2.21 -4.50
C ALA A 26 5.04 3.40 -5.47
N LEU A 27 3.96 3.46 -6.25
CA LEU A 27 3.68 4.60 -7.14
C LEU A 27 3.32 5.85 -6.33
N GLY A 28 2.47 5.73 -5.32
CA GLY A 28 2.06 6.84 -4.47
C GLY A 28 3.24 7.51 -3.76
N ASP A 29 4.07 6.71 -3.10
CA ASP A 29 5.25 7.19 -2.36
C ASP A 29 6.34 7.70 -3.30
N GLY A 30 6.55 7.02 -4.44
CA GLY A 30 7.48 7.48 -5.46
C GLY A 30 7.10 8.86 -6.02
N MET A 31 5.81 9.06 -6.31
CA MET A 31 5.31 10.37 -6.73
C MET A 31 5.45 11.42 -5.62
N ALA A 32 5.04 11.11 -4.39
CA ALA A 32 5.15 12.03 -3.26
C ALA A 32 6.61 12.45 -3.03
N GLY A 33 7.53 11.49 -3.00
CA GLY A 33 8.96 11.75 -2.82
C GLY A 33 9.55 12.58 -3.95
N SER A 34 9.25 12.24 -5.21
CA SER A 34 9.77 12.99 -6.36
C SER A 34 9.30 14.45 -6.37
N GLN A 35 8.03 14.70 -6.03
CA GLN A 35 7.47 16.05 -5.97
C GLN A 35 8.03 16.84 -4.79
N THR A 36 8.20 16.20 -3.63
CA THR A 36 8.84 16.84 -2.46
C THR A 36 10.27 17.24 -2.77
N ILE A 37 11.07 16.36 -3.39
CA ILE A 37 12.45 16.66 -3.79
C ILE A 37 12.48 17.83 -4.79
N ALA A 38 11.61 17.81 -5.81
CA ALA A 38 11.54 18.88 -6.80
C ALA A 38 11.12 20.23 -6.19
N ALA A 39 10.21 20.22 -5.20
CA ALA A 39 9.78 21.42 -4.51
C ALA A 39 10.93 22.02 -3.67
N ILE A 40 11.64 21.19 -2.89
CA ILE A 40 12.79 21.60 -2.07
C ILE A 40 13.94 22.12 -2.94
N ALA A 41 14.21 21.46 -4.07
CA ALA A 41 15.25 21.90 -5.00
C ALA A 41 14.98 23.29 -5.60
N ARG A 42 13.70 23.65 -5.79
CA ARG A 42 13.29 24.97 -6.30
C ARG A 42 13.27 26.04 -5.20
N GLN A 43 12.90 25.66 -3.98
CA GLN A 43 12.72 26.53 -2.82
C GLN A 43 13.23 25.83 -1.56
N PRO A 44 14.52 25.94 -1.23
CA PRO A 44 15.09 25.27 -0.05
C PRO A 44 14.44 25.70 1.26
N GLU A 45 13.94 26.93 1.34
CA GLU A 45 13.29 27.51 2.52
C GLU A 45 11.99 26.80 2.94
N ILE A 46 11.36 26.03 2.03
CA ILE A 46 10.13 25.28 2.35
C ILE A 46 10.38 23.86 2.84
N GLU A 47 11.63 23.42 3.05
CA GLU A 47 11.97 22.02 3.38
C GLU A 47 11.14 21.44 4.52
N SER A 48 11.05 22.17 5.66
CA SER A 48 10.30 21.70 6.83
C SER A 48 8.81 21.49 6.54
N LYS A 49 8.20 22.42 5.77
CA LYS A 49 6.80 22.36 5.37
C LYS A 49 6.58 21.24 4.34
N ALA A 50 7.48 21.11 3.36
CA ALA A 50 7.44 20.07 2.34
C ALA A 50 7.56 18.67 2.95
N ARG A 51 8.44 18.47 3.94
CA ARG A 51 8.59 17.21 4.67
C ARG A 51 7.35 16.86 5.49
N THR A 52 6.68 17.86 6.07
CA THR A 52 5.41 17.63 6.78
C THR A 52 4.33 17.10 5.83
N TYR A 53 4.19 17.71 4.65
CA TYR A 53 3.24 17.21 3.64
C TYR A 53 3.63 15.85 3.09
N PHE A 54 4.93 15.61 2.86
CA PHE A 54 5.42 14.30 2.44
C PHE A 54 4.98 13.19 3.41
N PHE A 55 5.23 13.36 4.72
CA PHE A 55 4.83 12.35 5.70
C PHE A 55 3.31 12.21 5.83
N LEU A 56 2.54 13.28 5.67
CA LEU A 56 1.09 13.19 5.62
C LEU A 56 0.64 12.33 4.42
N THR A 57 1.20 12.58 3.24
CA THR A 57 0.87 11.83 2.03
C THR A 57 1.29 10.37 2.15
N VAL A 58 2.53 10.08 2.53
CA VAL A 58 3.03 8.71 2.75
C VAL A 58 2.19 8.01 3.82
N GLY A 59 1.85 8.69 4.92
CA GLY A 59 1.00 8.12 5.95
C GLY A 59 -0.38 7.68 5.44
N LEU A 60 -0.97 8.45 4.52
CA LEU A 60 -2.25 8.09 3.88
C LEU A 60 -2.09 6.93 2.88
N VAL A 61 -1.00 6.91 2.10
CA VAL A 61 -0.68 5.84 1.16
C VAL A 61 -0.47 4.51 1.91
N GLU A 62 0.36 4.54 2.95
CA GLU A 62 0.63 3.39 3.80
C GLU A 62 -0.61 2.93 4.56
N ALA A 63 -1.46 3.85 5.05
CA ALA A 63 -2.72 3.46 5.68
C ALA A 63 -3.60 2.60 4.76
N MET A 64 -3.70 2.96 3.48
CA MET A 64 -4.44 2.15 2.49
C MET A 64 -3.77 0.81 2.23
N TYR A 65 -2.43 0.78 2.17
CA TYR A 65 -1.67 -0.46 2.01
C TYR A 65 -1.88 -1.42 3.19
N PHE A 66 -1.81 -0.93 4.43
CA PHE A 66 -2.04 -1.74 5.62
C PHE A 66 -3.49 -2.23 5.74
N ILE A 67 -4.48 -1.44 5.33
CA ILE A 67 -5.87 -1.92 5.22
C ILE A 67 -5.95 -3.11 4.26
N ASN A 68 -5.29 -3.02 3.10
CA ASN A 68 -5.23 -4.12 2.14
C ASN A 68 -4.54 -5.36 2.73
N LEU A 69 -3.43 -5.18 3.46
CA LEU A 69 -2.74 -6.26 4.16
C LEU A 69 -3.65 -6.98 5.16
N VAL A 70 -4.49 -6.25 5.90
CA VAL A 70 -5.50 -6.84 6.80
C VAL A 70 -6.52 -7.68 6.03
N PHE A 71 -6.99 -7.24 4.86
CA PHE A 71 -7.89 -8.04 4.02
C PHE A 71 -7.22 -9.30 3.50
N VAL A 72 -5.93 -9.26 3.17
CA VAL A 72 -5.17 -10.46 2.77
C VAL A 72 -5.11 -11.47 3.93
N VAL A 73 -4.87 -11.00 5.15
CA VAL A 73 -4.91 -11.85 6.34
C VAL A 73 -6.31 -12.46 6.53
N LEU A 74 -7.39 -11.70 6.28
CA LEU A 74 -8.76 -12.21 6.33
C LEU A 74 -9.01 -13.29 5.27
N PHE A 75 -8.64 -13.04 4.00
CA PHE A 75 -8.84 -14.01 2.91
C PHE A 75 -8.05 -15.29 3.12
N VAL A 76 -6.79 -15.16 3.48
CA VAL A 76 -5.92 -16.31 3.71
C VAL A 76 -6.35 -16.98 5.00
N TYR A 77 -6.24 -16.36 6.18
CA TYR A 77 -6.36 -17.10 7.44
C TYR A 77 -7.78 -17.37 7.91
N VAL A 78 -8.75 -16.51 7.62
CA VAL A 78 -10.12 -16.69 8.11
C VAL A 78 -10.93 -17.48 7.09
N PHE A 79 -11.02 -17.01 5.85
CA PHE A 79 -11.89 -17.66 4.86
C PHE A 79 -11.36 -18.99 4.31
N GLN A 80 -10.07 -19.30 4.43
CA GLN A 80 -9.59 -20.66 4.13
C GLN A 80 -10.02 -21.70 5.18
N SER A 81 -10.33 -21.24 6.40
CA SER A 81 -10.51 -22.09 7.59
C SER A 81 -11.95 -22.55 7.80
N ILE A 82 -12.89 -22.06 6.99
CA ILE A 82 -14.35 -22.35 7.03
C ILE A 82 -14.76 -23.09 5.75
#